data_AF-A0A953CH40-F1
#
_entry.id   AF-A0A953CH40-F1
#
_cell.length_a   1.000
_cell.length_b   1.000
_cell.length_c   1.000
_cell.angle_alpha   90.00
_cell.angle_beta   90.00
_cell.angle_gamma   90.00
#
_symmetry.space_group_name_H-M   'P 1'
#
loop_
_entity.id
_entity.type
_entity.pdbx_description
1 polymer ?
#
loop_
_entity_poly.entity_id
_entity_poly.type
_entity_poly.pdbx_seq_one_letter_code
_entity_poly.pdbx_strand_id
1 'polypeptide(L)'
;MKEIKAYVRAPRIAGVLEALRDSGLCEPGAAGRCHNLTVVEVQRPLTGADPSQQHYSMDLAEPVVAEFKLEIVCPDDMSGTLVDVIARAAHTGQPDAGWIFVSDVQQAIEIQ
;
A
#
# COMPACT_ATOMS: atom_id res chain seq x y z
N MET A 1 12.32 -13.83 2.00
CA MET A 1 11.87 -12.51 1.50
C MET A 1 10.39 -12.40 1.78
N LYS A 2 9.91 -11.18 1.99
CA LYS A 2 8.49 -10.90 2.17
C LYS A 2 7.96 -9.99 1.07
N GLU A 3 6.71 -10.19 0.71
CA GLU A 3 5.91 -9.24 -0.03
C GLU A 3 4.97 -8.56 0.97
N ILE A 4 4.97 -7.23 0.95
CA ILE A 4 4.05 -6.39 1.71
C ILE A 4 3.03 -5.84 0.72
N LYS A 5 1.76 -6.08 0.99
CA LYS A 5 0.63 -5.57 0.21
C LYS A 5 -0.26 -4.73 1.09
N ALA A 6 -0.22 -3.42 0.89
CA ALA A 6 -0.97 -2.46 1.66
C ALA A 6 -2.09 -1.84 0.84
N TYR A 7 -3.30 -1.83 1.38
CA TYR A 7 -4.46 -1.14 0.84
C TYR A 7 -4.65 0.13 1.66
N VAL A 8 -4.44 1.28 1.04
CA VAL A 8 -4.35 2.59 1.70
C VAL A 8 -5.38 3.54 1.13
N ARG A 9 -6.10 4.26 1.99
CA ARG A 9 -7.05 5.29 1.56
C ARG A 9 -6.38 6.36 0.71
N ALA A 10 -7.07 6.83 -0.34
CA ALA A 10 -6.56 7.84 -1.27
C ALA A 10 -5.93 9.09 -0.61
N PRO A 11 -6.50 9.68 0.45
CA PRO A 11 -5.89 10.84 1.10
C PRO A 11 -4.55 10.57 1.81
N ARG A 12 -4.20 9.30 2.06
CA ARG A 12 -3.01 8.91 2.83
C ARG A 12 -1.85 8.40 1.97
N ILE A 13 -2.10 8.01 0.72
CA ILE A 13 -1.05 7.40 -0.11
C ILE A 13 0.17 8.29 -0.28
N ALA A 14 -0.02 9.61 -0.47
CA ALA A 14 1.08 10.55 -0.61
C ALA A 14 2.00 10.57 0.64
N GLY A 15 1.41 10.59 1.83
CA GLY A 15 2.15 10.56 3.10
C GLY A 15 2.82 9.20 3.36
N VAL A 16 2.22 8.10 2.93
CA VAL A 16 2.86 6.78 2.98
C VAL A 16 4.09 6.73 2.07
N LEU A 17 3.98 7.23 0.83
CA LEU A 17 5.10 7.29 -0.09
C LEU A 17 6.23 8.20 0.42
N GLU A 18 5.89 9.31 1.08
CA GLU A 18 6.85 10.19 1.73
C GLU A 18 7.57 9.52 2.89
N ALA A 19 6.82 8.90 3.81
CA ALA A 19 7.41 8.18 4.94
C ALA A 19 8.33 7.02 4.49
N LEU A 20 7.99 6.35 3.39
CA LEU A 20 8.84 5.30 2.81
C LEU A 20 10.13 5.88 2.23
N ARG A 21 10.09 7.01 1.52
CA ARG A 21 11.29 7.70 1.03
C ARG A 21 12.18 8.17 2.19
N ASP A 22 11.58 8.84 3.17
CA ASP A 22 12.30 9.40 4.33
C ASP A 22 12.92 8.32 5.21
N SER A 23 12.37 7.10 5.19
CA SER A 23 12.97 5.96 5.90
C SER A 23 14.32 5.52 5.31
N GLY A 24 14.59 5.86 4.03
CA GLY A 24 15.76 5.39 3.29
C GLY A 24 15.79 3.88 3.05
N LEU A 25 14.71 3.15 3.38
CA LEU A 25 14.65 1.69 3.32
C LEU A 25 14.30 1.19 1.93
N CYS A 26 13.39 1.88 1.24
CA CYS A 26 12.93 1.54 -0.11
C CYS A 26 13.00 2.78 -1.01
N GLU A 27 14.11 2.94 -1.73
CA GLU A 27 14.26 3.96 -2.76
C GLU A 27 14.15 3.33 -4.16
N PRO A 28 13.32 3.87 -5.07
CA PRO A 28 13.30 3.45 -6.46
C PRO A 28 14.65 3.73 -7.15
N GLY A 29 15.32 2.69 -7.66
CA GLY A 29 16.53 2.83 -8.47
C GLY A 29 17.84 3.07 -7.70
N ALA A 30 17.79 3.16 -6.37
CA ALA A 30 19.00 3.11 -5.54
C ALA A 30 19.31 1.66 -5.14
N ALA A 31 20.51 1.41 -4.62
CA ALA A 31 20.91 0.15 -3.97
C ALA A 31 20.15 -0.12 -2.64
N GLY A 32 18.89 0.34 -2.57
CA GLY A 32 17.97 0.06 -1.49
C GLY A 32 17.73 -1.45 -1.41
N ARG A 33 17.52 -1.92 -0.19
CA ARG A 33 17.37 -3.34 0.10
C ARG A 33 16.00 -3.89 -0.34
N CYS A 34 15.04 -3.04 -0.69
CA CYS A 34 13.73 -3.46 -1.19
C CYS A 34 13.76 -3.73 -2.70
N HIS A 35 13.12 -4.82 -3.10
CA HIS A 35 12.83 -5.16 -4.48
C HIS A 35 11.49 -4.52 -4.89
N ASN A 36 11.57 -3.46 -5.69
CA ASN A 36 10.45 -2.78 -6.33
C ASN A 36 9.44 -2.11 -5.35
N LEU A 37 8.87 -0.98 -5.79
CA LEU A 37 7.77 -0.29 -5.12
C LEU A 37 6.72 -0.01 -6.19
N THR A 38 5.59 -0.71 -6.12
CA THR A 38 4.49 -0.55 -7.07
C THR A 38 3.28 0.02 -6.37
N VAL A 39 2.61 0.97 -7.03
CA VAL A 39 1.37 1.59 -6.54
C VAL A 39 0.35 1.53 -7.67
N VAL A 40 -0.84 1.03 -7.37
CA VAL A 40 -1.96 1.01 -8.30
C VAL A 40 -3.23 1.46 -7.59
N GLU A 41 -4.01 2.30 -8.26
CA GLU A 41 -5.34 2.68 -7.79
C GLU A 41 -6.32 1.52 -8.02
N VAL A 42 -7.09 1.17 -7.00
CA VAL A 42 -8.09 0.11 -7.00
C VAL A 42 -9.43 0.66 -6.51
N GLN A 43 -10.52 0.02 -6.94
CA GLN A 43 -11.86 0.31 -6.45
C GLN A 43 -12.19 -0.62 -5.29
N ARG A 44 -12.55 -0.04 -4.14
CA ARG A 44 -13.03 -0.78 -2.98
C ARG A 44 -14.54 -0.60 -2.84
N PRO A 45 -15.36 -1.65 -2.93
CA PRO A 45 -16.76 -1.61 -2.53
C PRO A 45 -16.84 -1.22 -1.04
N LEU A 46 -17.48 -0.10 -0.74
CA LEU A 46 -17.61 0.39 0.63
C LEU A 46 -18.91 1.18 0.78
N THR A 47 -19.83 0.64 1.56
CA THR A 47 -21.11 1.27 1.86
C THR A 47 -20.98 2.16 3.10
N GLY A 48 -21.54 3.37 3.05
CA GLY A 48 -21.54 4.30 4.19
C GLY A 48 -20.25 5.09 4.35
N ALA A 49 -19.40 5.14 3.31
CA ALA A 49 -18.31 6.10 3.25
C ALA A 49 -18.84 7.53 3.12
N ASP A 50 -17.97 8.52 3.33
CA ASP A 50 -18.26 9.92 3.02
C ASP A 50 -18.78 10.02 1.57
N PRO A 51 -19.99 10.57 1.35
CA PRO A 51 -20.58 10.69 0.02
C PRO A 51 -19.70 11.44 -0.99
N SER A 52 -18.79 12.31 -0.52
CA SER A 52 -17.85 13.03 -1.38
C SER A 52 -16.72 12.15 -1.94
N GLN A 53 -16.45 11.00 -1.31
CA GLN A 53 -15.40 10.06 -1.69
C GLN A 53 -15.95 8.80 -2.38
N GLN A 54 -17.28 8.68 -2.45
CA GLN A 54 -17.98 7.51 -2.96
C GLN A 54 -18.59 7.83 -4.31
N HIS A 55 -18.37 6.96 -5.29
CA HIS A 55 -19.05 7.00 -6.57
C HIS A 55 -19.57 5.62 -6.92
N TYR A 56 -20.54 5.54 -7.83
CA TYR A 56 -21.09 4.26 -8.25
C TYR A 56 -20.27 3.68 -9.40
N SER A 57 -19.76 2.47 -9.24
CA SER A 57 -19.07 1.75 -10.32
C SER A 57 -20.08 0.95 -11.14
N MET A 58 -20.14 1.19 -12.45
CA MET A 58 -21.02 0.44 -13.36
C MET A 58 -20.56 -1.00 -13.56
N ASP A 59 -19.25 -1.23 -13.56
CA ASP A 59 -18.69 -2.57 -13.76
C ASP A 59 -18.95 -3.48 -12.56
N LEU A 60 -18.90 -2.91 -11.35
CA LEU A 60 -19.14 -3.65 -10.11
C LEU A 60 -20.60 -3.60 -9.65
N ALA A 61 -21.41 -2.73 -10.23
CA ALA A 61 -22.78 -2.44 -9.83
C ALA A 61 -22.92 -2.05 -8.34
N GLU A 62 -21.91 -1.42 -7.75
CA GLU A 62 -21.82 -1.10 -6.32
C GLU A 62 -21.27 0.32 -6.08
N PRO A 63 -21.58 0.95 -4.92
CA PRO A 63 -20.84 2.11 -4.46
C PRO A 63 -19.40 1.74 -4.09
N VAL A 64 -18.45 2.47 -4.64
CA VAL A 64 -17.02 2.26 -4.44
C VAL A 64 -16.34 3.53 -3.96
N VAL A 65 -15.21 3.34 -3.29
CA VAL A 65 -14.25 4.39 -2.97
C VAL A 65 -12.91 4.08 -3.62
N ALA A 66 -12.15 5.12 -3.94
CA ALA A 66 -10.78 4.98 -4.40
C ALA A 66 -9.86 4.55 -3.23
N GLU A 67 -9.07 3.52 -3.48
CA GLU A 67 -8.06 2.99 -2.58
C GLU A 67 -6.78 2.70 -3.37
N PHE A 68 -5.62 2.79 -2.75
CA PHE A 68 -4.36 2.46 -3.41
C PHE A 68 -3.81 1.16 -2.87
N LYS A 69 -3.52 0.23 -3.77
CA LYS A 69 -2.75 -0.97 -3.47
C LYS A 69 -1.28 -0.66 -3.70
N LEU A 70 -0.51 -0.74 -2.62
CA LEU A 70 0.94 -0.61 -2.59
C LEU A 70 1.56 -1.99 -2.38
N GLU A 71 2.50 -2.36 -3.24
CA GLU A 71 3.20 -3.64 -3.20
C GLU A 71 4.72 -3.39 -3.12
N ILE A 72 5.37 -4.01 -2.12
CA ILE A 72 6.82 -3.95 -1.89
C ILE A 72 7.33 -5.37 -1.64
N VAL A 73 8.38 -5.80 -2.32
CA VAL A 73 9.12 -7.02 -1.95
C VAL A 73 10.38 -6.60 -1.19
N CYS A 74 10.69 -7.27 -0.08
CA CYS A 74 11.82 -6.90 0.78
C CYS A 74 12.45 -8.12 1.49
N PRO A 75 13.67 -7.97 2.03
CA PRO A 75 14.28 -8.91 2.95
C PRO A 75 13.45 -9.12 4.21
N ASP A 76 13.54 -10.32 4.80
CA ASP A 76 12.70 -10.70 5.94
C ASP A 76 12.92 -9.82 7.18
N ASP A 77 14.16 -9.39 7.42
CA ASP A 77 14.56 -8.52 8.53
C ASP A 77 14.01 -7.10 8.43
N MET A 78 13.61 -6.66 7.23
CA MET A 78 13.05 -5.33 6.99
C MET A 78 11.54 -5.29 7.02
N SER A 79 10.88 -6.44 6.83
CA SER A 79 9.43 -6.53 6.68
C SER A 79 8.67 -5.84 7.82
N GLY A 80 9.05 -6.09 9.07
CA GLY A 80 8.42 -5.47 10.25
C GLY A 80 8.57 -3.95 10.27
N THR A 81 9.77 -3.43 9.97
CA THR A 81 10.02 -1.98 9.97
C THR A 81 9.21 -1.27 8.88
N LEU A 82 9.09 -1.88 7.70
CA LEU A 82 8.30 -1.32 6.59
C LEU A 82 6.80 -1.35 6.90
N VAL A 83 6.31 -2.46 7.46
CA VAL A 83 4.91 -2.56 7.93
C VAL A 83 4.61 -1.45 8.94
N ASP A 84 5.51 -1.21 9.89
CA ASP A 84 5.35 -0.16 10.90
C ASP A 84 5.32 1.26 10.30
N VAL A 85 6.20 1.55 9.33
CA VAL A 85 6.21 2.84 8.61
C VAL A 85 4.89 3.04 7.87
N ILE A 86 4.45 2.03 7.12
CA ILE A 86 3.20 2.10 6.34
C ILE A 86 2.01 2.25 7.29
N ALA A 87 1.92 1.44 8.35
CA ALA A 87 0.81 1.47 9.30
C ALA A 87 0.67 2.84 9.97
N ARG A 88 1.79 3.44 10.42
CA ARG A 88 1.78 4.77 11.03
C ARG A 88 1.35 5.86 10.05
N ALA A 89 1.88 5.85 8.83
CA ALA A 89 1.58 6.87 7.83
C ALA A 89 0.17 6.74 7.22
N ALA A 90 -0.34 5.51 7.11
CA ALA A 90 -1.67 5.21 6.60
C ALA A 90 -2.78 5.43 7.65
N HIS A 91 -2.43 5.57 8.93
CA HIS A 91 -3.39 5.69 10.02
C HIS A 91 -4.32 6.90 9.84
N THR A 92 -5.64 6.66 9.84
CA THR A 92 -6.67 7.70 9.70
C THR A 92 -7.38 8.04 11.01
N GLY A 93 -7.26 7.20 12.04
CA GLY A 93 -8.06 7.29 13.26
C GLY A 93 -9.55 6.95 13.06
N GLN A 94 -9.94 6.49 11.88
CA GLN A 94 -11.29 6.06 11.53
C GLN A 94 -11.33 4.52 11.41
N PRO A 95 -12.49 3.88 11.62
CA PRO A 95 -12.67 2.50 11.20
C PRO A 95 -12.38 2.34 9.69
N ASP A 96 -11.95 1.15 9.28
CA ASP A 96 -11.73 0.80 7.87
C ASP A 96 -10.64 1.60 7.13
N ALA A 97 -9.57 1.98 7.85
CA ALA A 97 -8.43 2.73 7.33
C ALA A 97 -7.62 2.02 6.22
N GLY A 98 -7.82 0.70 6.05
CA GLY A 98 -7.08 -0.12 5.10
C GLY A 98 -6.57 -1.41 5.74
N TRP A 99 -5.79 -2.17 4.97
CA TRP A 99 -5.21 -3.44 5.42
C TRP A 99 -3.78 -3.58 4.93
N ILE A 100 -2.95 -4.29 5.69
CA ILE A 100 -1.60 -4.67 5.29
C ILE A 100 -1.51 -6.19 5.38
N PHE A 101 -1.13 -6.83 4.28
CA PHE A 101 -0.86 -8.26 4.21
C PHE A 101 0.63 -8.46 4.02
N VAL A 102 1.15 -9.52 4.64
CA VAL A 102 2.55 -9.94 4.47
C VAL A 102 2.55 -11.39 4.01
N SER A 103 3.16 -11.65 2.86
CA SER A 103 3.29 -12.97 2.24
C SER A 103 4.76 -13.38 2.12
N ASP A 104 5.03 -14.69 2.15
CA ASP A 104 6.34 -15.23 1.85
C ASP A 104 6.62 -15.20 0.35
N VAL A 105 7.78 -14.66 -0.02
CA VAL A 105 8.29 -14.70 -1.40
C VAL A 105 9.43 -15.69 -1.47
N GLN A 106 9.22 -16.76 -2.25
CA GLN A 106 10.22 -17.82 -2.43
C GLN A 106 11.38 -17.36 -3.32
N GLN A 107 11.09 -16.56 -4.36
CA GLN A 107 12.09 -16.12 -5.33
C GLN A 107 11.70 -14.76 -5.93
N ALA A 108 12.71 -13.92 -6.17
CA ALA A 108 12.60 -12.67 -6.90
C ALA A 108 13.68 -12.69 -7.99
N ILE A 109 13.30 -12.41 -9.23
CA ILE A 109 14.20 -12.41 -10.40
C ILE A 109 14.12 -11.03 -11.03
N GLU A 110 15.26 -10.37 -11.18
CA GLU A 110 15.36 -9.14 -11.95
C GLU A 110 15.38 -9.48 -13.45
N ILE A 111 14.50 -8.83 -14.22
CA ILE A 111 14.45 -8.96 -15.68
C ILE A 111 15.46 -7.96 -16.25
N GLN A 112 16.38 -8.44 -17.09
CA GLN A 112 17.36 -7.62 -17.81
C GLN A 112 16.97 -7.40 -19.27
#